data_AF-A0A453HFE7-F1
#
_entry.id   AF-A0A453HFE7-F1
#
_cell.length_a   1.000
_cell.length_b   1.000
_cell.length_c   1.000
_cell.angle_alpha   90.00
_cell.angle_beta   90.00
_cell.angle_gamma   90.00
#
_symmetry.space_group_name_H-M   'P 1'
#
loop_
_entity.id
_entity.type
_entity.pdbx_description
1 polymer ?
#
loop_
_entity_poly.entity_id
_entity_poly.type
_entity_poly.pdbx_seq_one_letter_code
_entity_poly.pdbx_strand_id
1 'polypeptide(L)' 'MYPSLFQERLNRSLMVCQDKFEAAKLQKMKTDATNELESCVNRSIDDSIRVLPHLVEQIKSTINMK' A
#
# COMPACT_ATOMS: atom_id res chain seq x y z
N MET A 1 20.56 4.51 6.77
CA MET A 1 19.34 5.33 6.58
C MET A 1 18.16 4.38 6.72
N TYR A 2 17.37 4.52 7.79
CA TYR A 2 16.21 3.65 7.98
C TYR A 2 15.07 4.08 7.03
N PRO A 3 14.32 3.14 6.46
CA PRO A 3 13.17 3.47 5.61
C PRO A 3 12.15 4.31 6.40
N SER A 4 11.43 5.18 5.71
CA SER A 4 10.35 5.94 6.35
C SER A 4 9.23 4.99 6.79
N LEU A 5 8.51 5.32 7.85
CA LEU A 5 7.34 4.55 8.29
C LEU A 5 6.31 4.36 7.16
N PHE A 6 6.19 5.36 6.28
CA PHE A 6 5.36 5.26 5.07
C PHE A 6 5.85 4.15 4.13
N GLN A 7 7.15 4.13 3.85
CA GLN A 7 7.77 3.12 2.99
C GLN A 7 7.67 1.72 3.62
N GLU A 8 7.87 1.59 4.93
CA GLU A 8 7.69 0.30 5.63
C GLU A 8 6.25 -0.23 5.52
N ARG A 9 5.26 0.64 5.73
CA ARG A 9 3.84 0.27 5.61
C ARG A 9 3.47 -0.13 4.19
N LEU A 10 3.92 0.65 3.19
CA LEU A 10 3.68 0.32 1.78
C LEU A 10 4.30 -1.02 1.41
N ASN A 11 5.56 -1.25 1.77
CA ASN A 11 6.24 -2.52 1.52
C ASN A 11 5.51 -3.70 2.16
N ARG A 12 4.99 -3.53 3.38
CA ARG A 12 4.18 -4.56 4.04
C ARG A 12 2.88 -4.83 3.29
N SER A 13 2.18 -3.80 2.81
CA SER A 13 0.96 -3.99 2.00
C SER A 13 1.26 -4.72 0.69
N LEU A 14 2.38 -4.40 0.03
CA LEU A 14 2.78 -5.06 -1.21
C LEU A 14 3.13 -6.54 -1.01
N MET A 15 3.78 -6.90 0.12
CA MET A 15 3.99 -8.31 0.47
C MET A 15 2.66 -9.08 0.60
N VAL A 16 1.64 -8.47 1.22
CA VAL A 16 0.30 -9.09 1.32
C VAL A 16 -0.34 -9.27 -0.06
N CYS A 17 -0.17 -8.31 -0.98
CA CYS A 17 -0.68 -8.46 -2.34
C CYS A 17 0.01 -9.59 -3.10
N GLN A 18 1.31 -9.77 -2.88
CA GLN A 18 2.07 -10.87 -3.45
C GLN A 18 1.61 -12.23 -2.90
N ASP A 19 1.43 -12.35 -1.58
CA ASP A 19 0.95 -13.57 -0.94
C ASP A 19 -0.43 -13.99 -1.48
N LYS A 20 -1.33 -13.01 -1.67
CA LYS A 20 -2.66 -13.23 -2.26
C LYS A 20 -2.57 -13.74 -3.70
N PHE A 21 -1.71 -13.13 -4.51
CA PHE A 21 -1.50 -13.55 -5.90
C PHE A 21 -0.99 -14.99 -5.99
N GLU A 22 0.01 -15.35 -5.18
CA GLU A 22 0.54 -16.72 -5.17
C GLU A 22 -0.52 -17.72 -4.66
N ALA A 23 -1.33 -17.35 -3.66
CA ALA A 23 -2.45 -18.17 -3.21
C ALA A 23 -3.52 -18.38 -4.31
N ALA A 24 -3.86 -17.34 -5.08
CA ALA A 24 -4.82 -17.43 -6.17
C ALA A 24 -4.28 -18.26 -7.36
N LYS A 25 -2.97 -18.18 -7.64
CA LYS A 25 -2.30 -19.06 -8.62
C LYS A 25 -2.39 -20.53 -8.23
N LEU A 26 -2.20 -20.87 -6.96
CA LEU A 26 -2.32 -22.25 -6.46
C LEU A 26 -3.74 -22.81 -6.66
N GLN A 27 -4.75 -21.94 -6.62
CA GLN A 27 -6.16 -22.31 -6.85
C GLN A 27 -6.52 -22.49 -8.33
N LYS A 28 -5.55 -22.45 -9.26
CA LYS A 28 -5.72 -22.55 -10.73
C LYS A 28 -6.59 -21.45 -11.37
N MET A 29 -6.91 -20.39 -10.64
CA MET A 29 -7.70 -19.25 -11.12
C MET A 29 -6.77 -18.19 -11.73
N LYS A 30 -6.07 -18.53 -12.83
CA LYS A 30 -4.99 -17.67 -13.38
C LYS A 30 -5.42 -16.25 -13.73
N THR A 31 -6.58 -16.06 -14.36
CA THR A 31 -7.06 -14.73 -14.78
C THR A 31 -7.53 -13.92 -13.57
N ASP A 32 -8.19 -14.57 -12.61
CA ASP A 32 -8.65 -13.92 -11.38
C ASP A 32 -7.48 -13.55 -10.46
N ALA A 33 -6.40 -14.34 -10.45
CA ALA A 33 -5.20 -14.03 -9.67
C ALA A 33 -4.57 -12.68 -10.07
N THR A 34 -4.46 -12.39 -11.37
CA THR A 34 -3.94 -11.09 -11.84
C THR A 34 -4.88 -9.94 -11.49
N ASN A 35 -6.20 -10.14 -11.62
CA ASN A 35 -7.19 -9.13 -11.25
C ASN A 35 -7.17 -8.85 -9.73
N GLU A 36 -7.02 -9.89 -8.90
CA GLU A 36 -6.89 -9.74 -7.44
C GLU A 36 -5.60 -9.02 -7.06
N LEU A 37 -4.49 -9.30 -7.74
CA LEU A 37 -3.23 -8.59 -7.55
C LEU A 37 -3.39 -7.10 -7.88
N GLU A 38 -3.94 -6.78 -9.05
CA GLU A 38 -4.17 -5.41 -9.48
C GLU A 38 -5.09 -4.67 -8.50
N SER A 39 -6.20 -5.29 -8.09
CA SER A 39 -7.10 -4.72 -7.09
C SER A 39 -6.41 -4.49 -5.74
N CYS A 40 -5.58 -5.42 -5.28
CA CYS A 40 -4.83 -5.28 -4.03
C CYS A 40 -3.82 -4.12 -4.09
N VAL A 41 -3.09 -4.01 -5.21
CA VAL A 41 -2.12 -2.92 -5.43
C VAL A 41 -2.83 -1.58 -5.50
N ASN A 42 -3.91 -1.47 -6.28
CA ASN A 42 -4.70 -0.24 -6.38
C ASN A 42 -5.24 0.20 -5.03
N ARG A 43 -5.74 -0.74 -4.21
CA ARG A 43 -6.21 -0.44 -2.86
C ARG A 43 -5.08 0.03 -1.94
N SER A 44 -3.90 -0.59 -2.02
CA SER A 44 -2.72 -0.19 -1.26
C SER A 44 -2.26 1.23 -1.64
N ILE A 45 -2.32 1.58 -2.92
CA ILE A 45 -2.01 2.92 -3.42
C ILE A 45 -3.04 3.93 -2.89
N ASP A 46 -4.33 3.63 -3.02
CA ASP A 46 -5.41 4.50 -2.54
C ASP A 46 -5.29 4.78 -1.04
N ASP A 47 -5.04 3.75 -0.24
CA ASP A 47 -4.85 3.87 1.21
C ASP A 47 -3.62 4.73 1.53
N SER A 48 -2.52 4.56 0.80
CA SER A 48 -1.34 5.41 0.91
C SER A 48 -1.64 6.87 0.56
N ILE A 49 -2.36 7.14 -0.54
CA ILE A 49 -2.73 8.48 -0.98
C ILE A 49 -3.62 9.16 0.06
N ARG A 50 -4.60 8.44 0.64
CA ARG A 50 -5.51 8.97 1.66
C ARG A 50 -4.79 9.46 2.92
N VAL A 51 -3.62 8.92 3.23
CA VAL A 51 -2.84 9.31 4.42
C VAL A 51 -1.94 10.52 4.15
N LEU A 52 -1.61 10.82 2.88
CA LEU A 52 -0.72 11.94 2.54
C LEU A 52 -1.22 13.30 3.05
N PRO A 53 -2.50 13.69 2.92
CA PRO A 53 -3.00 14.96 3.46
C PRO A 53 -2.79 15.07 4.98
N HIS A 54 -3.04 14.00 5.73
CA HIS A 54 -2.84 13.99 7.18
C HIS A 54 -1.36 14.12 7.57
N LEU A 55 -0.46 13.49 6.80
CA LEU A 55 0.98 13.67 7.01
C LEU A 55 1.41 15.11 6.73
N VAL A 56 0.86 15.73 5.68
CA VAL A 56 1.12 17.15 5.38
C VAL A 56 0.62 18.06 6.51
N GLU A 57 -0.58 17.82 7.04
CA GLU A 57 -1.12 18.56 8.19
C GLU A 57 -0.24 18.41 9.43
N GLN A 58 0.23 17.19 9.73
CA GLN A 58 1.15 16.95 10.86
C GLN A 58 2.48 17.68 10.68
N ILE A 59 3.06 17.66 9.47
CA ILE A 59 4.28 18.39 9.17
C ILE A 59 4.05 19.88 9.38
N LYS A 60 3.01 20.45 8.74
CA LYS A 60 2.62 21.86 8.88
C LYS A 60 2.50 22.26 10.36
N SER A 61 1.81 21.46 11.16
CA SER A 61 1.67 21.70 12.60
C SER A 61 3.00 21.63 13.35
N THR A 62 3.90 20.70 13.00
CA THR A 62 5.19 20.53 13.66
C THR A 62 6.13 21.71 13.39
N ILE A 63 6.06 22.30 12.19
CA ILE A 63 6.87 23.45 11.81
C ILE A 63 6.14 24.80 11.97
N ASN A 64 5.01 24.83 12.68
CA ASN A 64 4.16 26.03 12.89
C ASN A 64 3.76 26.76 11.60
N MET A 65 3.67 26.04 10.48
CA MET A 65 3.27 26.57 9.18
C MET A 65 1.76 26.46 9.07
N LYS A 66 1.05 27.60 9.07
CA LYS A 66 -0.41 27.65 8.89
C LYS A 66 -0.79 27.34 7.44
#